data_AF-A0AAU4R051-F1
#
_entry.id   AF-A0AAU4R051-F1
#
_cell.length_a   1.000
_cell.length_b   1.000
_cell.length_c   1.000
_cell.angle_alpha   90.00
_cell.angle_beta   90.00
_cell.angle_gamma   90.00
#
_symmetry.space_group_name_H-M   'P 1'
#
loop_
_entity.id
_entity.type
_entity.pdbx_description
1 polymer ?
#
loop_
_entity_poly.entity_id
_entity_poly.type
_entity_poly.pdbx_seq_one_letter_code
_entity_poly.pdbx_strand_id
1 'polypeptide(L)'
;MTADPLSEALAVADARSVFSGGFTAGGTWAIRLRGRDKLKVIAVVRGSCLLVREGGGEALKLSEGDVVVSDGRRPYVLCSELGVEPRSPPRSAWTPSPARRGSVTARVRTSPASPGTST
;
A
#
# COMPACT_ATOMS: atom_id res chain seq x y z
N MET A 1 -23.90 -20.38 -7.07
CA MET A 1 -22.92 -19.43 -6.51
C MET A 1 -22.26 -18.76 -7.70
N THR A 2 -22.68 -17.53 -8.02
CA THR A 2 -22.06 -16.76 -9.10
C THR A 2 -20.64 -16.44 -8.65
N ALA A 3 -19.64 -17.01 -9.32
CA ALA A 3 -18.25 -16.68 -9.04
C ALA A 3 -18.08 -15.17 -9.28
N ASP A 4 -17.36 -14.48 -8.40
CA ASP A 4 -17.12 -13.06 -8.61
C ASP A 4 -16.25 -12.89 -9.86
N PRO A 5 -16.57 -11.92 -10.75
CA PRO A 5 -15.87 -11.76 -12.03
C PRO A 5 -14.35 -11.54 -11.90
N LEU A 6 -13.91 -11.00 -10.75
CA LEU A 6 -12.50 -10.82 -10.47
C LEU A 6 -11.81 -12.17 -10.25
N SER A 7 -12.39 -13.05 -9.44
CA SER A 7 -11.88 -14.42 -9.23
C SER A 7 -11.83 -15.23 -10.51
N GLU A 8 -12.85 -15.12 -11.38
CA GLU A 8 -12.82 -15.80 -12.69
C GLU A 8 -11.70 -15.27 -13.58
N ALA A 9 -11.53 -13.94 -13.67
CA ALA A 9 -10.45 -13.35 -14.44
C ALA A 9 -9.07 -13.76 -13.93
N LEU A 10 -8.89 -13.82 -12.60
CA LEU A 10 -7.65 -14.30 -11.97
C LEU A 10 -7.39 -15.78 -12.26
N ALA A 11 -8.43 -16.61 -12.28
CA ALA A 11 -8.33 -18.03 -12.61
C ALA A 11 -7.94 -18.26 -14.08
N VAL A 12 -8.57 -17.54 -15.02
CA VAL A 12 -8.24 -17.59 -16.46
C VAL A 12 -6.80 -17.16 -16.73
N ALA A 13 -6.31 -16.16 -16.01
CA ALA A 13 -4.94 -15.67 -16.14
C ALA A 13 -3.88 -16.58 -15.47
N ASP A 14 -4.27 -17.71 -14.86
CA ASP A 14 -3.45 -18.50 -13.92
C ASP A 14 -2.66 -17.60 -12.96
N ALA A 15 -3.34 -16.56 -12.45
CA ALA A 15 -2.68 -15.51 -11.68
C ALA A 15 -2.17 -16.07 -10.36
N ARG A 16 -0.84 -16.19 -10.24
CA ARG A 16 -0.19 -16.57 -8.98
C ARG A 16 -0.01 -15.33 -8.12
N SER A 17 -0.79 -15.27 -7.04
CA SER A 17 -0.68 -14.23 -6.02
C SER A 17 0.66 -14.34 -5.29
N VAL A 18 1.37 -13.21 -5.22
CA VAL A 18 2.51 -13.04 -4.33
C VAL A 18 2.06 -12.12 -3.21
N PHE A 19 1.96 -12.66 -2.00
CA PHE A 19 1.71 -11.83 -0.83
C PHE A 19 2.95 -10.96 -0.58
N SER A 20 2.88 -9.69 -1.01
CA SER A 20 4.00 -8.75 -0.91
C SER A 20 4.24 -8.22 0.51
N GLY A 21 3.37 -8.57 1.47
CA GLY A 21 3.45 -8.16 2.86
C GLY A 21 2.35 -7.18 3.26
N GLY A 22 2.39 -6.77 4.53
CA GLY A 22 1.61 -5.67 5.08
C GLY A 22 2.51 -4.73 5.88
N PHE A 23 2.04 -3.51 6.15
CA PHE A 23 2.72 -2.58 7.06
C PHE A 23 1.73 -2.04 8.08
N THR A 24 2.25 -1.69 9.25
CA THR A 24 1.54 -0.92 10.26
C THR A 24 2.28 0.39 10.40
N ALA A 25 1.55 1.50 10.37
CA ALA A 25 2.09 2.84 10.52
C ALA A 25 1.25 3.64 11.51
N GLY A 26 1.89 4.53 12.26
CA GLY A 26 1.28 5.43 13.22
C GLY A 26 2.04 6.76 13.27
N GLY A 27 1.41 7.76 13.87
CA GLY A 27 1.89 9.15 13.83
C GLY A 27 1.72 9.77 12.44
N THR A 28 2.57 10.73 12.10
CA THR A 28 2.61 11.38 10.79
C THR A 28 3.49 10.56 9.84
N TRP A 29 2.91 10.09 8.73
CA TRP A 29 3.62 9.24 7.78
C TRP A 29 3.06 9.33 6.36
N ALA A 30 3.93 9.08 5.38
CA ALA A 30 3.57 8.87 3.99
C ALA A 30 4.50 7.83 3.34
N ILE A 31 3.95 6.92 2.56
CA ILE A 31 4.67 5.86 1.86
C ILE A 31 4.30 5.87 0.39
N ARG A 32 5.32 5.97 -0.48
CA ARG A 32 5.14 5.83 -1.93
C ARG A 32 5.17 4.35 -2.32
N LEU A 33 4.06 3.86 -2.86
CA LEU A 33 3.94 2.52 -3.40
C LEU A 33 4.09 2.57 -4.91
N ARG A 34 5.17 1.96 -5.41
CA ARG A 34 5.42 1.84 -6.85
C ARG A 34 4.65 0.69 -7.44
N GLY A 35 3.99 0.96 -8.55
CA GLY A 35 3.53 -0.06 -9.47
C GLY A 35 4.71 -0.81 -10.10
N ARG A 36 4.56 -2.12 -10.34
CA ARG A 36 5.56 -2.98 -11.02
C ARG A 36 4.96 -3.63 -12.28
N ASP A 37 4.04 -2.93 -12.93
CA ASP A 37 3.25 -3.44 -14.07
C ASP A 37 2.52 -4.75 -13.74
N LYS A 38 2.05 -4.85 -12.50
CA LYS A 38 1.31 -5.99 -11.97
C LYS A 38 0.11 -5.49 -11.18
N LEU A 39 -1.02 -6.20 -11.33
CA LEU A 39 -2.20 -5.98 -10.50
C LEU A 39 -1.83 -6.03 -9.02
N LYS A 40 -2.22 -5.01 -8.27
CA LYS A 40 -2.00 -4.93 -6.83
C LYS A 40 -3.32 -4.71 -6.12
N VAL A 41 -3.59 -5.60 -5.17
CA VAL A 41 -4.74 -5.55 -4.27
C VAL A 41 -4.20 -5.26 -2.87
N ILE A 42 -4.70 -4.20 -2.23
CA ILE A 42 -4.39 -3.85 -0.85
C ILE A 42 -5.69 -3.64 -0.08
N ALA A 43 -5.67 -3.97 1.21
CA ALA A 43 -6.80 -3.76 2.09
C ALA A 43 -6.37 -3.02 3.35
N VAL A 44 -7.22 -2.11 3.84
CA VAL A 44 -7.04 -1.51 5.17
C VAL A 44 -7.63 -2.47 6.20
N VAL A 45 -6.75 -3.21 6.87
CA VAL A 45 -7.18 -4.22 7.86
C VAL A 45 -7.65 -3.57 9.16
N ARG A 46 -7.06 -2.44 9.55
CA ARG A 46 -7.41 -1.66 10.75
C ARG A 46 -7.13 -0.18 10.54
N GLY A 47 -7.98 0.68 11.09
CA GLY A 47 -7.78 2.12 11.10
C GLY A 47 -8.17 2.81 9.79
N SER A 48 -7.51 3.92 9.46
CA SER A 48 -7.79 4.68 8.24
C SER A 48 -6.55 5.38 7.70
N CYS A 49 -6.54 5.68 6.40
CA CYS A 49 -5.48 6.45 5.75
C CYS A 49 -6.03 7.20 4.53
N LEU A 50 -5.21 8.04 3.92
CA LEU A 50 -5.49 8.68 2.65
C LEU A 50 -4.71 7.97 1.54
N LEU A 51 -5.32 7.84 0.38
CA LEU A 51 -4.67 7.44 -0.86
C LEU A 51 -4.63 8.62 -1.83
N VAL A 52 -3.43 8.95 -2.29
CA VAL A 52 -3.18 10.02 -3.26
C VAL A 52 -2.51 9.42 -4.49
N ARG A 53 -3.11 9.60 -5.67
CA ARG A 53 -2.53 9.13 -6.94
C ARG A 53 -1.44 10.10 -7.41
N GLU A 54 -0.36 9.57 -7.97
CA GLU A 54 0.67 10.41 -8.59
C GLU A 54 0.11 11.02 -9.89
N GLY A 55 0.28 12.35 -10.05
CA GLY A 55 -0.33 13.13 -11.13
C GLY A 55 -1.47 14.06 -10.69
N GLY A 56 -1.81 14.07 -9.40
CA GLY A 56 -2.84 14.95 -8.84
C GLY A 56 -4.24 14.32 -8.86
N GLY A 57 -5.12 14.87 -8.02
CA GLY A 57 -6.49 14.39 -7.82
C GLY A 57 -6.92 14.52 -6.36
N GLU A 58 -8.22 14.34 -6.12
CA GLU A 58 -8.76 14.31 -4.77
C GLU A 58 -8.23 13.09 -4.00
N ALA A 59 -7.84 13.32 -2.74
CA ALA A 59 -7.37 12.27 -1.88
C ALA A 59 -8.54 11.35 -1.49
N LEU A 60 -8.38 10.05 -1.71
CA LEU A 60 -9.39 9.08 -1.33
C LEU A 60 -9.17 8.67 0.13
N LYS A 61 -10.17 8.92 0.99
CA LYS A 61 -10.16 8.39 2.35
C LYS A 61 -10.49 6.90 2.33
N LEU A 62 -9.61 6.12 2.94
CA LEU A 62 -9.78 4.67 3.13
C LEU A 62 -9.95 4.38 4.62
N SER A 63 -10.89 3.52 4.93
CA SER A 63 -11.24 3.05 6.27
C SER A 63 -11.09 1.54 6.36
N GLU A 64 -11.16 1.02 7.58
CA GLU A 64 -11.12 -0.41 7.85
C GLU A 64 -12.13 -1.18 6.99
N GLY A 65 -11.65 -2.23 6.33
CA GLY A 65 -12.43 -3.04 5.38
C GLY A 65 -12.30 -2.61 3.92
N ASP A 66 -11.85 -1.38 3.65
CA ASP A 66 -11.72 -0.91 2.27
C ASP A 66 -10.61 -1.65 1.53
N VAL A 67 -10.89 -1.97 0.27
CA VAL A 67 -9.98 -2.64 -0.66
C VAL A 67 -9.70 -1.74 -1.85
N VAL A 68 -8.42 -1.57 -2.18
CA VAL A 68 -7.98 -0.86 -3.37
C VAL A 68 -7.34 -1.83 -4.34
N VAL A 69 -7.81 -1.79 -5.58
CA VAL A 69 -7.23 -2.51 -6.70
C VAL A 69 -6.58 -1.49 -7.64
N SER A 70 -5.31 -1.70 -7.96
CA SER A 70 -4.56 -0.87 -8.91
C SER A 70 -3.91 -1.74 -9.98
N ASP A 71 -3.86 -1.23 -11.21
CA ASP A 71 -3.20 -1.90 -12.35
C ASP A 71 -1.67 -1.99 -12.22
N GLY A 72 -1.10 -1.32 -11.20
CA GLY A 72 0.32 -1.29 -10.93
C GLY A 72 1.15 -0.60 -12.00
N ARG A 73 0.54 0.21 -12.87
CA ARG A 73 1.27 1.05 -13.84
C ARG A 73 1.65 2.38 -13.25
N ARG A 74 0.79 2.94 -12.38
CA ARG A 74 1.00 4.24 -11.75
C ARG A 74 1.29 4.07 -10.26
N PRO A 75 2.31 4.79 -9.73
CA PRO A 75 2.53 4.84 -8.30
C PRO A 75 1.43 5.66 -7.61
N TYR A 76 1.27 5.38 -6.33
CA TYR A 76 0.37 6.13 -5.44
C TYR A 76 0.99 6.21 -4.05
N VAL A 77 0.53 7.18 -3.27
CA VAL A 77 0.97 7.43 -1.90
C VAL A 77 -0.15 7.01 -0.96
N LEU A 78 0.20 6.28 0.09
CA LEU A 78 -0.63 6.15 1.27
C LEU A 78 -0.07 7.05 2.36
N CYS A 79 -0.91 7.82 3.05
CA CYS A 79 -0.46 8.72 4.11
C CYS A 79 -1.48 8.88 5.24
N SER A 80 -1.02 9.36 6.39
CA SER A 80 -1.86 9.77 7.52
C SER A 80 -2.63 11.06 7.21
N GLU A 81 -1.96 12.00 6.53
CA GLU A 81 -2.43 13.36 6.23
C GLU A 81 -1.76 13.89 4.96
N LEU A 82 -2.31 14.96 4.38
CA LEU A 82 -1.74 15.60 3.19
C LEU A 82 -0.53 16.46 3.54
N GLY A 83 0.40 16.61 2.59
CA GLY A 83 1.60 17.43 2.76
C GLY A 83 2.80 16.74 3.42
N VAL A 84 2.65 15.47 3.84
CA VAL A 84 3.77 14.68 4.38
C VAL A 84 4.63 14.14 3.24
N GLU A 85 5.94 14.36 3.31
CA GLU A 85 6.88 13.88 2.29
C GLU A 85 6.90 12.33 2.23
N PRO A 86 6.56 11.71 1.08
CA PRO A 86 6.45 10.26 0.99
C PRO A 86 7.80 9.55 1.01
N ARG A 87 7.98 8.63 1.96
CA ARG A 87 9.15 7.75 1.97
C ARG A 87 9.00 6.65 0.92
N SER A 88 10.04 6.48 0.10
CA SER A 88 10.14 5.33 -0.80
C SER A 88 10.90 4.19 -0.12
N PRO A 89 10.31 3.01 0.11
CA PRO A 89 11.07 1.85 0.61
C PRO A 89 12.14 1.43 -0.43
N PRO A 90 13.31 0.91 0.03
CA PRO A 90 14.36 0.47 -0.87
C PRO A 90 13.88 -0.68 -1.76
N ARG A 91 14.46 -0.82 -2.96
CA ARG A 91 14.05 -1.83 -3.97
C ARG A 91 14.06 -3.27 -3.42
N SER A 92 14.94 -3.57 -2.46
CA SER A 92 15.08 -4.86 -1.78
C SER A 92 13.96 -5.17 -0.77
N ALA A 93 13.21 -4.17 -0.28
CA ALA A 93 12.07 -4.41 0.61
C ALA A 93 10.93 -5.20 -0.08
N TRP A 94 11.03 -5.38 -1.39
CA TRP A 94 10.01 -5.97 -2.25
C TRP A 94 10.51 -7.22 -2.98
N THR A 95 11.59 -7.87 -2.53
CA THR A 95 11.93 -9.22 -2.99
C THR A 95 10.99 -10.21 -2.32
N PRO A 96 10.08 -10.87 -3.06
CA PRO A 96 9.30 -11.94 -2.49
C PRO A 96 10.25 -13.04 -2.02
N SER A 97 10.14 -13.43 -0.75
CA SER A 97 10.89 -14.58 -0.26
C SER A 97 10.21 -15.84 -0.80
N PRO A 98 10.92 -16.71 -1.54
CA PRO A 98 10.35 -17.98 -2.02
C PRO A 98 9.96 -18.92 -0.86
N ALA A 99 10.41 -18.64 0.37
CA ALA A 99 10.24 -19.50 1.54
C ALA A 99 8.96 -19.24 2.36
N ARG A 100 8.06 -18.33 1.97
CA ARG A 100 6.95 -17.93 2.86
C ARG A 100 5.58 -18.02 2.20
N ARG A 101 4.93 -19.17 2.39
CA ARG A 101 3.47 -19.24 2.56
C ARG A 101 3.16 -18.64 3.93
N GLY A 102 3.00 -17.31 4.01
CA GLY A 102 2.64 -16.63 5.27
C GLY A 102 3.32 -15.27 5.49
N SER A 103 2.54 -14.34 6.06
CA SER A 103 2.83 -12.96 6.49
C SER A 103 4.29 -12.47 6.42
N VAL A 104 4.53 -11.47 5.56
CA VAL A 104 5.67 -10.55 5.65
C VAL A 104 5.18 -9.27 6.32
N THR A 105 5.69 -8.96 7.51
CA THR A 105 5.45 -7.67 8.17
C THR A 105 6.57 -6.70 7.78
N ALA A 106 6.32 -5.80 6.82
CA ALA A 106 7.19 -4.67 6.57
C ALA A 106 7.00 -3.67 7.72
N ARG A 107 7.91 -3.67 8.70
CA ARG A 107 7.91 -2.66 9.77
C ARG A 107 8.53 -1.37 9.23
N VAL A 108 7.69 -0.41 8.88
CA VAL A 108 8.12 0.97 8.68
C VAL A 108 8.20 1.62 10.06
N ARG A 109 9.41 1.77 10.62
CA ARG A 109 9.61 2.67 11.76
C ARG A 109 9.43 4.10 11.27
N THR A 110 8.40 4.77 11.76
CA THR A 110 8.25 6.22 11.66
C THR A 110 8.95 6.83 12.87
N SER A 111 9.82 7.82 12.62
CA SER A 111 10.46 8.62 13.66
C SER A 111 9.43 9.59 14.24
N PRO A 112 9.41 9.86 15.55
CA PRO A 112 8.67 11.01 16.06
C PRO A 112 9.27 12.28 15.44
N ALA A 113 8.41 13.17 14.94
CA ALA A 113 8.80 14.50 14.52
C ALA A 113 9.34 15.25 15.75
N SER A 114 10.57 15.74 15.68
CA SER A 114 11.10 16.66 16.69
C SER A 114 10.29 17.96 16.68
N PRO A 115 9.91 18.51 17.85
CA PRO A 115 9.29 19.82 17.90
C PRO A 115 10.35 20.87 17.54
N GLY A 116 10.19 21.49 16.36
CA GLY A 116 10.95 22.68 16.00
C GLY A 116 10.47 23.86 16.83
N THR A 117 11.29 24.27 17.79
CA THR A 117 11.12 25.48 18.60
C THR A 117 11.13 26.71 17.70
N SER A 118 10.06 27.49 17.75
CA SER A 118 10.02 28.86 17.23
C SER A 118 10.62 29.79 18.27
N THR A 119 11.71 30.49 17.94
CA THR A 119 12.05 31.84 18.43
C THR A 119 13.02 32.46 17.43
#